data_AF-A0AAV8CPL1-F1
#
_entry.id   AF-A0AAV8CPL1-F1
#
_cell.length_a   1.000
_cell.length_b   1.000
_cell.length_c   1.000
_cell.angle_alpha   90.00
_cell.angle_beta   90.00
_cell.angle_gamma   90.00
#
_symmetry.space_group_name_H-M   'P 1'
#
loop_
_entity.id
_entity.type
_entity.pdbx_description
1 polymer ?
#
loop_
_entity_poly.entity_id
_entity_poly.type
_entity_poly.pdbx_seq_one_letter_code
_entity_poly.pdbx_strand_id
1 'polypeptide(L)'
;MHERKVIELDQGWDFMQKDITKLKNLLEGKPGETQFSSEDYMMLYTTIYNMCTQKPPHDYSQQLYEKCREAFVEYIDDMVLPALREKHHEYMLKELQKRWQSHKVMVRWLSRFFYYLDRYFIARRSLPRLNEVGLTCFSDRVIIG
;
A
#
# COMPACT_ATOMS: atom_id res chain seq x y z
N MET A 1 -30.99 3.87 -13.90
CA MET A 1 -29.66 3.74 -13.25
C MET A 1 -28.75 3.03 -14.24
N HIS A 2 -27.66 3.63 -14.71
CA HIS A 2 -26.65 2.86 -15.44
C HIS A 2 -26.01 1.90 -14.45
N GLU A 3 -26.12 0.59 -14.68
CA GLU A 3 -25.33 -0.39 -13.94
C GLU A 3 -23.86 -0.05 -14.14
N ARG A 4 -23.15 0.15 -13.02
CA ARG A 4 -21.69 0.32 -13.08
C ARG A 4 -21.09 -1.00 -13.56
N LYS A 5 -20.24 -0.92 -14.59
CA LYS A 5 -19.51 -2.07 -15.10
C LYS A 5 -18.67 -2.68 -13.96
N VAL A 6 -18.72 -4.00 -13.82
CA VAL A 6 -17.87 -4.75 -12.88
C VAL A 6 -16.41 -4.55 -13.25
N ILE A 7 -15.59 -4.21 -12.26
CA ILE A 7 -14.13 -4.19 -12.33
C ILE A 7 -13.66 -5.52 -11.75
N GLU A 8 -13.05 -6.37 -12.58
CA GLU A 8 -12.48 -7.62 -12.10
C GLU A 8 -11.28 -7.39 -11.20
N LEU A 9 -11.01 -8.35 -10.30
CA LEU A 9 -9.95 -8.22 -9.29
C LEU A 9 -8.60 -7.90 -9.93
N ASP A 10 -8.18 -8.68 -10.94
CA ASP A 10 -6.89 -8.51 -11.60
C ASP A 10 -6.81 -7.17 -12.33
N GLN A 11 -7.89 -6.79 -13.04
CA GLN A 11 -7.94 -5.51 -13.75
C GLN A 11 -7.79 -4.32 -12.78
N GLY A 12 -8.54 -4.34 -11.68
CA GLY A 12 -8.49 -3.28 -10.68
C GLY A 12 -7.15 -3.26 -9.94
N TRP A 13 -6.60 -4.43 -9.62
CA TRP A 13 -5.30 -4.53 -8.96
C TRP A 13 -4.16 -4.10 -9.87
N ASP A 14 -4.15 -4.47 -11.14
CA ASP A 14 -3.14 -4.02 -12.12
C ASP A 14 -3.11 -2.49 -12.24
N PHE A 15 -4.28 -1.85 -12.16
CA PHE A 15 -4.37 -0.40 -12.10
C PHE A 15 -3.73 0.15 -10.82
N MET A 16 -4.09 -0.38 -9.64
CA MET A 16 -3.52 0.04 -8.36
C MET A 16 -2.00 -0.18 -8.30
N GLN A 17 -1.52 -1.30 -8.83
CA GLN A 17 -0.11 -1.72 -8.77
C GLN A 17 0.81 -0.77 -9.54
N LYS A 18 0.32 -0.13 -10.63
CA LYS A 18 1.07 0.90 -11.35
C LYS A 18 1.38 2.09 -10.45
N ASP A 19 0.39 2.60 -9.74
CA ASP A 19 0.58 3.73 -8.82
C ASP A 19 1.31 3.33 -7.53
N ILE A 20 1.15 2.10 -7.05
CA ILE A 20 1.98 1.57 -5.96
C ILE A 20 3.46 1.53 -6.39
N THR A 21 3.74 1.15 -7.64
CA THR A 21 5.10 1.15 -8.20
C THR A 21 5.65 2.57 -8.33
N LYS A 22 4.84 3.52 -8.82
CA LYS A 22 5.17 4.95 -8.82
C LYS A 22 5.53 5.44 -7.41
N LEU A 23 4.75 5.05 -6.40
CA LEU A 23 5.04 5.38 -5.00
C LEU A 23 6.37 4.77 -4.54
N LYS A 24 6.62 3.48 -4.80
CA LYS A 24 7.90 2.81 -4.48
C LYS A 24 9.06 3.60 -5.13
N ASN A 25 8.95 3.98 -6.40
CA ASN A 25 9.98 4.75 -7.12
C ASN A 25 10.21 6.14 -6.51
N LEU A 26 9.15 6.87 -6.13
CA LEU A 26 9.25 8.16 -5.45
C LEU A 26 9.98 8.05 -4.11
N LEU A 27 9.68 7.02 -3.32
CA LEU A 27 10.31 6.77 -2.02
C LEU A 27 11.80 6.42 -2.15
N GLU A 28 12.16 5.78 -3.25
CA GLU A 28 13.54 5.46 -3.59
C GLU A 28 14.29 6.60 -4.30
N GLY A 29 13.61 7.73 -4.56
CA GLY A 29 14.21 8.88 -5.22
C GLY A 29 14.60 8.62 -6.68
N LYS A 30 13.94 7.65 -7.35
CA LYS A 30 14.19 7.39 -8.77
C LYS A 30 13.71 8.57 -9.62
N PRO A 31 14.48 9.00 -10.63
CA PRO A 31 14.06 10.07 -11.51
C PRO A 31 12.87 9.63 -12.38
N GLY A 32 12.06 10.60 -12.83
CA GLY A 32 10.98 10.38 -13.79
C GLY A 32 9.58 10.26 -13.20
N GLU A 33 9.44 10.13 -11.88
CA GLU A 33 8.13 10.12 -11.22
C GLU A 33 7.72 11.51 -10.74
N THR A 34 6.44 11.83 -10.92
CA THR A 34 5.82 13.04 -10.38
C THR A 34 5.09 12.75 -9.07
N GLN A 35 4.91 13.78 -8.23
CA GLN A 35 4.09 13.65 -7.03
C GLN A 35 2.64 13.31 -7.39
N PHE A 36 1.96 12.61 -6.49
CA PHE A 36 0.54 12.30 -6.66
C PHE A 36 -0.31 13.57 -6.67
N SER A 37 -1.13 13.69 -7.70
CA SER A 37 -2.14 14.75 -7.80
C SER A 37 -3.40 14.39 -7.01
N SER A 38 -4.28 15.37 -6.82
CA SER A 38 -5.63 15.11 -6.31
C SER A 38 -6.42 14.19 -7.23
N GLU A 39 -6.18 14.25 -8.54
CA GLU A 39 -6.84 13.40 -9.54
C GLU A 39 -6.39 11.94 -9.41
N ASP A 40 -5.08 11.70 -9.24
CA ASP A 40 -4.53 10.36 -9.00
C ASP A 40 -5.19 9.74 -7.75
N TYR A 41 -5.22 10.50 -6.66
CA TYR A 41 -5.88 10.07 -5.42
C TYR A 41 -7.36 9.74 -5.65
N MET A 42 -8.09 10.60 -6.35
CA MET A 42 -9.52 10.39 -6.63
C MET A 42 -9.74 9.13 -7.47
N MET A 43 -8.90 8.88 -8.48
CA MET A 43 -9.00 7.68 -9.31
C MET A 43 -8.72 6.42 -8.51
N LEU A 44 -7.63 6.38 -7.75
CA LEU A 44 -7.24 5.22 -6.92
C LEU A 44 -8.31 4.91 -5.86
N TYR A 45 -8.74 5.93 -5.12
CA TYR A 45 -9.79 5.77 -4.11
C TYR A 45 -11.10 5.29 -4.74
N THR A 46 -11.49 5.83 -5.90
CA THR A 46 -12.73 5.46 -6.60
C THR A 46 -12.66 4.01 -7.11
N THR A 47 -11.51 3.55 -7.59
CA THR A 47 -11.32 2.16 -8.01
C THR A 47 -11.52 1.22 -6.83
N ILE A 48 -10.84 1.46 -5.69
CA ILE A 48 -11.02 0.65 -4.47
C ILE A 48 -12.48 0.68 -4.00
N TYR A 49 -13.09 1.86 -3.94
CA TYR A 49 -14.49 2.02 -3.55
C TYR A 49 -15.43 1.19 -4.44
N ASN A 50 -15.27 1.26 -5.77
CA ASN A 50 -16.11 0.52 -6.70
C ASN A 50 -15.94 -1.00 -6.52
N MET A 51 -14.70 -1.48 -6.42
CA MET A 51 -14.43 -2.92 -6.22
C MET A 51 -14.97 -3.46 -4.89
N CYS A 52 -15.02 -2.63 -3.83
CA CYS A 52 -15.57 -3.02 -2.54
C CYS A 52 -17.10 -2.90 -2.45
N THR A 53 -17.75 -2.18 -3.38
CA THR A 53 -19.21 -1.95 -3.38
C THR A 53 -19.94 -2.70 -4.48
N GLN A 54 -19.21 -3.47 -5.28
CA GLN A 54 -19.75 -4.41 -6.25
C GLN A 54 -20.63 -5.46 -5.57
N LYS A 55 -21.68 -5.90 -6.27
CA LYS A 55 -22.55 -6.97 -5.75
C LYS A 55 -21.79 -8.29 -5.75
N PRO A 56 -22.11 -9.21 -4.81
CA PRO A 56 -21.61 -10.59 -4.86
C PRO A 56 -21.87 -11.21 -6.25
N PRO A 57 -20.91 -11.99 -6.78
CA PRO A 57 -19.68 -12.48 -6.14
C PRO A 57 -18.46 -11.54 -6.23
N HIS A 58 -18.62 -10.30 -6.71
CA HIS A 58 -17.51 -9.42 -7.08
C HIS A 58 -17.15 -8.38 -6.00
N ASP A 59 -17.53 -8.60 -4.74
CA ASP A 59 -17.01 -7.82 -3.61
C ASP A 59 -15.59 -8.33 -3.31
N TYR A 60 -14.61 -7.48 -3.60
CA TYR A 60 -13.19 -7.82 -3.46
C TYR A 60 -12.53 -7.22 -2.20
N SER A 61 -13.33 -6.81 -1.21
CA SER A 61 -12.81 -6.10 -0.03
C SER A 61 -11.76 -6.89 0.74
N GLN A 62 -11.94 -8.21 0.88
CA GLN A 62 -10.99 -9.06 1.58
C GLN A 62 -9.68 -9.21 0.79
N GLN A 63 -9.79 -9.51 -0.50
CA GLN A 63 -8.63 -9.67 -1.39
C GLN A 63 -7.83 -8.37 -1.48
N LEU A 64 -8.49 -7.21 -1.51
CA LEU A 64 -7.83 -5.90 -1.50
C LEU A 64 -7.12 -5.59 -0.17
N TYR A 65 -7.67 -6.06 0.96
CA TYR A 65 -7.00 -5.97 2.26
C TYR A 65 -5.70 -6.79 2.28
N GLU A 66 -5.77 -8.04 1.82
CA GLU A 66 -4.63 -8.96 1.72
C GLU A 66 -3.56 -8.40 0.77
N LYS A 67 -3.96 -7.95 -0.43
CA LYS A 67 -3.06 -7.34 -1.41
C LYS A 67 -2.39 -6.05 -0.92
N CYS A 68 -3.08 -5.23 -0.13
CA CYS A 68 -2.46 -4.05 0.48
C CYS A 68 -1.38 -4.45 1.51
N ARG A 69 -1.60 -5.52 2.29
CA ARG A 69 -0.60 -6.07 3.20
C ARG A 69 0.61 -6.62 2.42
N GLU A 70 0.38 -7.37 1.35
CA GLU A 70 1.43 -7.88 0.46
C GLU A 70 2.29 -6.74 -0.10
N ALA A 71 1.68 -5.65 -0.56
CA ALA A 71 2.41 -4.50 -1.09
C ALA A 71 3.39 -3.89 -0.07
N PHE A 72 3.04 -3.83 1.22
CA PHE A 72 3.97 -3.38 2.27
C PHE A 72 5.13 -4.35 2.44
N VAL A 73 4.84 -5.65 2.47
CA VAL A 73 5.84 -6.71 2.64
C VAL A 73 6.82 -6.71 1.48
N GLU A 74 6.33 -6.66 0.24
CA GLU A 74 7.18 -6.59 -0.96
C GLU A 74 8.13 -5.38 -0.93
N TYR A 75 7.64 -4.20 -0.54
CA TYR A 75 8.52 -3.02 -0.45
C TYR A 75 9.64 -3.24 0.57
N ILE A 76 9.33 -3.86 1.72
CA ILE A 76 10.31 -4.15 2.74
C ILE A 76 11.35 -5.16 2.21
N ASP A 77 10.88 -6.25 1.61
CA ASP A 77 11.75 -7.34 1.16
C ASP A 77 12.62 -6.94 -0.04
N ASP A 78 12.08 -6.18 -0.99
CA ASP A 78 12.77 -5.85 -2.24
C ASP A 78 13.66 -4.61 -2.13
N MET A 79 13.34 -3.66 -1.24
CA MET A 79 14.01 -2.35 -1.20
C MET A 79 14.65 -2.06 0.15
N VAL A 80 13.97 -2.37 1.26
CA VAL A 80 14.45 -2.02 2.60
C VAL A 80 15.54 -2.99 3.07
N LEU A 81 15.24 -4.28 3.10
CA LEU A 81 16.17 -5.29 3.62
C LEU A 81 17.50 -5.34 2.84
N PRO A 82 17.53 -5.29 1.49
CA PRO A 82 18.78 -5.26 0.75
C PRO A 82 19.61 -4.01 1.08
N ALA A 83 18.98 -2.83 1.11
CA ALA A 83 19.67 -1.58 1.42
C ALA A 83 20.28 -1.57 2.83
N LEU A 84 19.61 -2.20 3.81
CA LEU A 84 20.15 -2.34 5.16
C LEU A 84 21.33 -3.30 5.22
N ARG A 85 21.24 -4.45 4.53
CA ARG A 85 22.30 -5.47 4.49
C ARG A 85 23.61 -4.97 3.89
N GLU A 86 23.55 -4.00 2.98
CA GLU A 86 24.72 -3.37 2.35
C GLU A 86 25.45 -2.36 3.26
N LYS A 87 24.88 -2.00 4.42
CA LYS A 87 25.44 -0.99 5.32
C LYS A 87 25.86 -1.63 6.65
N HIS A 88 26.85 -1.00 7.28
CA HIS A 88 27.39 -1.46 8.58
C HIS A 88 27.50 -0.32 9.57
N HIS A 89 27.50 -0.65 10.86
CA HIS A 89 27.69 0.29 11.97
C HIS A 89 26.76 1.52 11.87
N GLU A 90 27.31 2.73 12.00
CA GLU A 90 26.54 3.97 11.97
C GLU A 90 25.81 4.21 10.64
N TYR A 91 26.35 3.72 9.51
CA TYR A 91 25.69 3.85 8.21
C TYR A 91 24.44 2.99 8.11
N MET A 92 24.44 1.83 8.79
CA MET A 92 23.24 0.98 8.89
C MET A 92 22.15 1.68 9.68
N LEU A 93 22.49 2.34 10.80
CA LEU A 93 21.51 3.09 11.60
C LEU A 93 20.92 4.29 10.85
N LYS A 94 21.75 5.03 10.11
CA LYS A 94 21.30 6.13 9.24
C LYS A 94 20.37 5.61 8.14
N GLU A 95 20.71 4.48 7.52
CA GLU A 95 19.87 3.86 6.50
C GLU A 95 18.55 3.36 7.11
N LEU A 96 18.56 2.72 8.27
CA LEU A 96 17.34 2.30 8.98
C LEU A 96 16.40 3.47 9.26
N GLN A 97 16.94 4.59 9.75
CA GLN A 97 16.14 5.79 9.98
C GLN A 97 15.52 6.30 8.67
N LYS A 98 16.30 6.37 7.58
CA LYS A 98 15.81 6.76 6.25
C LYS A 98 14.69 5.84 5.77
N ARG A 99 14.92 4.52 5.80
CA ARG A 99 13.94 3.51 5.37
C ARG A 99 12.66 3.56 6.17
N TRP A 100 12.75 3.78 7.48
CA TRP A 100 11.58 3.97 8.33
C TRP A 100 10.76 5.22 7.94
N GLN A 101 11.42 6.34 7.63
CA GLN A 101 10.69 7.53 7.17
C GLN A 101 9.99 7.27 5.82
N SER A 102 10.67 6.64 4.86
CA SER A 102 10.08 6.27 3.57
C SER A 102 8.89 5.32 3.76
N HIS A 103 9.03 4.31 4.62
CA HIS A 103 7.95 3.36 4.91
C HIS A 103 6.73 4.04 5.53
N LYS A 104 6.92 4.96 6.47
CA LYS A 104 5.79 5.75 7.03
C LYS A 104 5.06 6.56 5.96
N VAL A 105 5.77 7.09 4.96
CA VAL A 105 5.14 7.79 3.83
C VAL A 105 4.34 6.79 2.98
N MET A 106 4.88 5.59 2.72
CA MET A 106 4.15 4.53 2.05
C MET A 106 2.85 4.16 2.78
N VAL A 107 2.94 3.91 4.10
CA VAL A 107 1.79 3.57 4.96
C VAL A 107 0.71 4.66 4.88
N ARG A 108 1.09 5.94 4.92
CA ARG A 108 0.14 7.05 4.79
C ARG A 108 -0.57 7.05 3.44
N TRP A 109 0.15 6.85 2.34
CA TRP A 109 -0.45 6.85 1.00
C TRP A 109 -1.37 5.64 0.78
N LEU A 110 -0.92 4.43 1.11
CA LEU A 110 -1.77 3.24 0.96
C LEU A 110 -2.99 3.30 1.88
N SER A 111 -2.85 3.76 3.13
CA SER A 111 -4.01 3.95 4.01
C SER A 111 -5.03 4.93 3.42
N ARG A 112 -4.59 5.93 2.66
CA ARG A 112 -5.47 6.89 1.96
C ARG A 112 -6.16 6.26 0.76
N PHE A 113 -5.42 5.56 -0.11
CA PHE A 113 -5.99 4.92 -1.29
C PHE A 113 -7.02 3.85 -0.90
N PHE A 114 -6.74 3.10 0.16
CA PHE A 114 -7.58 2.00 0.64
C PHE A 114 -8.51 2.41 1.80
N TYR A 115 -8.71 3.71 2.05
CA TYR A 115 -9.44 4.22 3.21
C TYR A 115 -10.88 3.68 3.34
N TYR A 116 -11.50 3.30 2.22
CA TYR A 116 -12.82 2.65 2.25
C TYR A 116 -12.80 1.35 3.07
N LEU A 117 -11.73 0.54 2.95
CA LEU A 117 -11.59 -0.70 3.72
C LEU A 117 -11.55 -0.42 5.22
N ASP A 118 -10.75 0.56 5.66
CA ASP A 118 -10.65 0.96 7.07
C ASP A 118 -12.02 1.36 7.63
N ARG A 119 -12.78 2.14 6.85
CA ARG A 119 -14.07 2.67 7.30
C ARG A 119 -15.19 1.62 7.35
N TYR A 120 -15.19 0.64 6.45
CA TYR A 120 -16.32 -0.27 6.28
C TYR A 120 -15.94 -1.75 6.48
N PHE A 121 -15.04 -2.30 5.66
CA PHE A 121 -14.73 -3.72 5.71
C PHE A 121 -14.01 -4.12 7.01
N ILE A 122 -12.93 -3.40 7.34
CA ILE A 122 -12.08 -3.63 8.52
C ILE A 122 -12.89 -3.37 9.79
N ALA A 123 -13.60 -2.24 9.85
CA ALA A 123 -14.44 -1.86 10.98
C ALA A 123 -15.52 -2.93 11.29
N ARG A 124 -16.17 -3.49 10.26
CA ARG A 124 -17.20 -4.53 10.44
C ARG A 124 -16.65 -5.87 10.92
N ARG A 125 -15.38 -6.17 10.60
CA ARG A 125 -14.73 -7.45 10.91
C ARG A 125 -13.78 -7.38 12.11
N SER A 126 -13.63 -6.20 12.72
CA SER A 126 -12.66 -5.96 13.80
C SER A 126 -11.23 -6.36 13.43
N LEU A 127 -10.84 -6.14 12.16
CA LEU A 127 -9.49 -6.38 11.69
C LEU A 127 -8.56 -5.21 12.07
N PRO A 128 -7.23 -5.43 12.13
CA PRO A 128 -6.26 -4.35 12.27
C PRO A 128 -6.36 -3.37 11.10
N ARG A 129 -6.26 -2.07 11.39
CA ARG A 129 -6.32 -1.00 10.38
C ARG A 129 -5.09 -1.03 9.47
N LEU A 130 -5.21 -0.57 8.24
CA LEU A 130 -4.09 -0.60 7.28
C LEU A 130 -2.87 0.18 7.76
N ASN A 131 -3.09 1.27 8.50
CA ASN A 131 -2.00 2.00 9.13
C ASN A 131 -1.21 1.13 10.11
N GLU A 132 -1.92 0.41 10.99
CA GLU A 132 -1.33 -0.48 11.99
C GLU A 132 -0.63 -1.67 11.35
N VAL A 133 -1.28 -2.30 10.36
CA VAL A 133 -0.71 -3.40 9.57
C VAL A 133 0.61 -2.98 8.94
N GLY A 134 0.63 -1.82 8.28
CA GLY A 134 1.81 -1.30 7.62
C GLY A 134 2.98 -1.04 8.58
N LEU A 135 2.72 -0.46 9.76
CA LEU A 135 3.76 -0.25 10.78
C LEU A 135 4.27 -1.57 11.38
N THR A 136 3.36 -2.50 11.66
CA THR A 136 3.69 -3.82 12.23
C THR A 136 4.53 -4.64 11.26
N CYS A 137 4.19 -4.65 9.96
CA CYS A 137 4.97 -5.34 8.94
C CYS A 137 6.46 -4.92 8.92
N PHE A 138 6.74 -3.63 9.13
CA PHE A 138 8.12 -3.15 9.19
C PHE A 138 8.83 -3.64 10.46
N SER A 139 8.17 -3.52 11.61
CA SER A 139 8.74 -3.97 12.89
C SER A 139 9.06 -5.47 12.87
N ASP A 140 8.11 -6.29 12.42
CA ASP A 140 8.23 -7.74 12.39
C ASP A 140 9.38 -8.20 11.49
N ARG A 141 9.61 -7.53 10.36
CA ARG A 141 10.60 -7.95 9.35
C ARG A 141 11.98 -7.32 9.50
N VAL A 142 12.07 -6.14 10.11
CA VAL A 142 13.33 -5.35 10.15
C VAL A 142 13.90 -5.25 11.56
N ILE A 143 13.06 -5.24 12.60
CA ILE A 143 13.49 -5.06 13.99
C ILE A 143 13.52 -6.39 14.74
N ILE A 144 12.49 -7.22 14.52
CA ILE A 144 12.33 -8.50 15.21
C ILE A 144 12.89 -9.68 14.39
N GLY A 145 12.78 -9.61 13.05
CA GLY A 145 13.29 -10.60 12.10
C GLY A 145 14.79 -10.53 11.89
#